data_AF-A0AAW3BDQ2-F1
#
_entry.id   AF-A0AAW3BDQ2-F1
#
_cell.length_a   1.000
_cell.length_b   1.000
_cell.length_c   1.000
_cell.angle_alpha   90.00
_cell.angle_beta   90.00
_cell.angle_gamma   90.00
#
_symmetry.space_group_name_H-M   'P 1'
#
loop_
_entity.id
_entity.type
_entity.pdbx_description
1 polymer ?
#
loop_
_entity_poly.entity_id
_entity_poly.type
_entity_poly.pdbx_seq_one_letter_code
_entity_poly.pdbx_strand_id
1 'polypeptide(L)'
;MLCRSQALLRVSPFALYLHEFSKSGSAKRTKGICAAAAKMYRKLSPAEKRALVQRAEVTTFPSQVAYRRMFKREMKHLQGMPLSKRHKHIKVKWASMKKSLTRTAPKTVPSAKRKVKRVSKTARKTAKGPKK
;
A
#
# COMPACT_ATOMS: atom_id res chain seq x y z
N MET A 1 33.93 3.62 1.01
CA MET A 1 32.84 2.95 0.26
C MET A 1 31.53 3.70 0.47
N LEU A 2 31.18 4.61 -0.45
CA LEU A 2 29.95 5.41 -0.39
C LEU A 2 28.97 4.89 -1.44
N CYS A 3 28.10 3.95 -1.05
CA CYS A 3 26.91 3.63 -1.81
C CYS A 3 25.68 3.72 -0.90
N ARG A 4 25.46 4.91 -0.33
CA ARG A 4 24.15 5.26 0.25
C ARG A 4 23.34 5.98 -0.82
N SER A 5 22.88 5.25 -1.83
CA SER A 5 21.73 5.70 -2.60
C SER A 5 20.55 5.77 -1.63
N GLN A 6 20.29 6.95 -1.06
CA GLN A 6 19.12 7.17 -0.24
C GLN A 6 17.91 7.03 -1.15
N ALA A 7 17.19 5.92 -1.02
CA ALA A 7 15.93 5.76 -1.71
C ALA A 7 14.99 6.89 -1.24
N LEU A 8 14.51 7.70 -2.18
CA LEU A 8 13.52 8.74 -1.90
C LEU A 8 12.17 8.07 -1.61
N LEU A 9 12.00 7.62 -0.37
CA LEU A 9 10.77 6.99 0.10
C LEU A 9 9.75 8.07 0.44
N ARG A 10 8.51 7.88 0.01
CA ARG A 10 7.38 8.77 0.35
C ARG A 10 7.07 8.74 1.85
N VAL A 11 7.35 7.60 2.49
CA VAL A 11 7.21 7.41 3.94
C VAL A 11 8.50 6.77 4.45
N SER A 12 9.10 7.35 5.48
CA SER A 12 10.31 6.76 6.08
C SER A 12 9.97 5.46 6.83
N PRO A 13 10.90 4.48 6.88
CA PRO A 13 10.69 3.24 7.64
C PRO A 13 10.40 3.51 9.13
N PHE A 14 10.99 4.57 9.69
CA PHE A 14 10.71 5.00 11.06
C PHE A 14 9.30 5.56 11.21
N ALA A 15 8.79 6.34 10.25
CA ALA A 15 7.42 6.85 10.30
C ALA A 15 6.38 5.72 10.25
N LEU A 16 6.63 4.67 9.46
CA LEU A 16 5.79 3.46 9.48
C LEU A 16 5.81 2.78 10.85
N TYR A 17 7.01 2.60 11.41
CA TYR A 17 7.17 2.02 12.74
C TYR A 17 6.46 2.84 13.82
N LEU A 18 6.62 4.17 13.80
CA LEU A 18 5.99 5.07 14.75
C LEU A 18 4.46 4.99 14.68
N HIS A 19 3.90 4.88 13.48
CA HIS A 19 2.47 4.73 13.27
C HIS A 19 1.94 3.36 13.71
N GLU A 20 2.72 2.29 13.58
CA GLU A 20 2.36 0.98 14.15
C GLU A 20 2.49 0.99 15.68
N PHE A 21 3.56 1.61 16.21
CA PHE A 21 3.82 1.76 17.63
C PHE A 21 2.73 2.59 18.32
N SER A 22 2.27 3.68 17.71
CA SER A 22 1.20 4.52 18.28
C SER A 22 -0.15 3.81 18.39
N LYS A 23 -0.40 2.80 17.55
CA LYS A 23 -1.60 1.94 17.62
C LYS A 23 -1.49 0.85 18.68
N SER A 24 -0.27 0.52 19.10
CA SER A 24 -0.05 -0.49 20.13
C SER A 24 -0.52 -0.02 21.51
N GLY A 25 -0.99 -0.95 22.35
CA GLY A 25 -1.39 -0.64 23.73
C GLY A 25 -0.27 -0.03 24.57
N SER A 26 0.99 -0.30 24.23
CA SER A 26 2.18 0.29 24.86
C SER A 26 2.27 1.80 24.73
N ALA A 27 1.76 2.39 23.64
CA ALA A 27 1.83 3.83 23.41
C ALA A 27 0.82 4.62 24.25
N LYS A 28 -0.30 4.01 24.67
CA LYS A 28 -1.33 4.67 25.49
C LYS A 28 -0.86 5.00 26.90
N ARG A 29 0.19 4.34 27.39
CA ARG A 29 0.72 4.48 28.76
C ARG A 29 2.03 5.27 28.83
N THR A 30 2.65 5.62 27.69
CA THR A 30 3.95 6.32 27.67
C THR A 30 3.79 7.82 27.41
N LYS A 31 4.24 8.65 28.35
CA LYS A 31 4.52 10.07 28.06
C LYS A 31 5.73 10.14 27.13
N GLY A 32 5.59 10.77 25.96
CA GLY A 32 6.67 10.87 24.97
C GLY A 32 6.81 9.67 24.02
N ILE A 33 5.72 9.31 23.33
CA ILE A 33 5.63 8.18 22.39
C ILE A 33 6.77 8.18 21.36
N CYS A 34 7.12 9.35 20.81
CA CYS A 34 8.18 9.46 19.78
C CYS A 34 9.55 9.06 20.32
N ALA A 35 9.91 9.46 21.54
CA ALA A 35 11.20 9.12 22.15
C ALA A 35 11.27 7.62 22.50
N ALA A 36 10.17 7.06 23.01
CA ALA A 36 10.06 5.63 23.28
C ALA A 36 10.17 4.81 21.97
N ALA A 37 9.43 5.20 20.94
CA ALA A 37 9.47 4.58 19.62
C ALA A 37 10.88 4.66 19.01
N ALA A 38 11.57 5.80 19.12
CA ALA A 38 12.93 5.96 18.62
C ALA A 38 13.91 5.01 19.32
N LYS A 39 13.82 4.85 20.65
CA LYS A 39 14.64 3.90 21.41
C LYS A 39 14.38 2.45 20.95
N MET A 40 13.12 2.07 20.81
CA MET A 40 12.75 0.72 20.39
C MET A 40 13.14 0.44 18.94
N TYR A 41 12.95 1.41 18.04
CA TYR A 41 13.35 1.31 16.63
C TYR A 41 14.85 1.08 16.46
N ARG A 42 15.69 1.73 17.28
CA ARG A 42 17.14 1.51 17.26
C ARG A 42 17.51 0.08 17.65
N LYS A 43 16.78 -0.50 18.61
CA LYS A 43 16.95 -1.87 19.10
C LYS A 43 16.39 -2.96 18.18
N LEU A 44 15.59 -2.61 17.16
CA LEU A 44 15.08 -3.59 16.20
C LEU A 44 16.22 -4.35 15.53
N SER A 45 15.98 -5.64 15.32
CA SER A 45 16.87 -6.51 14.58
C SER A 45 17.03 -6.03 13.14
N PRO A 46 18.14 -6.39 12.46
CA PRO A 46 18.32 -6.09 11.05
C PRO A 46 17.19 -6.64 10.16
N ALA A 47 16.62 -7.79 10.52
CA ALA A 47 15.52 -8.41 9.79
C ALA A 47 14.23 -7.57 9.85
N GLU A 48 13.87 -7.09 11.04
CA GLU A 48 12.70 -6.23 11.23
C GLU A 48 12.86 -4.88 10.53
N LYS A 49 14.05 -4.27 10.63
CA LYS A 49 14.36 -3.03 9.91
C LYS A 49 14.24 -3.23 8.40
N ARG A 50 14.73 -4.36 7.86
CA ARG A 50 14.56 -4.70 6.44
C ARG A 50 13.09 -4.87 6.06
N ALA A 51 12.27 -5.50 6.91
CA ALA A 51 10.84 -5.63 6.66
C ALA A 51 10.13 -4.27 6.60
N LEU A 52 10.48 -3.32 7.47
CA LEU A 52 9.95 -1.96 7.44
C LEU A 52 10.36 -1.20 6.18
N VAL A 53 11.62 -1.35 5.75
CA VAL A 53 12.10 -0.78 4.47
C VAL A 53 11.30 -1.36 3.29
N GLN A 54 11.09 -2.68 3.25
CA GLN A 54 10.29 -3.31 2.20
C GLN A 54 8.85 -2.79 2.18
N ARG A 55 8.21 -2.60 3.35
CA ARG A 55 6.87 -2.00 3.45
C ARG A 55 6.86 -0.54 2.95
N ALA A 56 7.90 0.23 3.28
CA ALA A 56 8.05 1.61 2.82
C ALA A 56 8.25 1.68 1.28
N GLU A 57 9.02 0.76 0.71
CA GLU A 57 9.20 0.63 -0.73
C GLU A 57 7.91 0.27 -1.45
N VAL A 58 7.12 -0.67 -0.92
CA VAL A 58 5.80 -1.05 -1.46
C VAL A 58 4.86 0.14 -1.50
N THR A 59 4.85 0.94 -0.43
CA THR A 59 4.02 2.14 -0.33
C THR A 59 4.46 3.23 -1.29
N THR A 60 5.78 3.41 -1.46
CA THR A 60 6.35 4.48 -2.30
C THR A 60 6.29 4.14 -3.79
N PHE A 61 6.71 2.93 -4.16
CA PHE A 61 6.87 2.49 -5.54
C PHE A 61 6.05 1.22 -5.84
N PRO A 62 4.72 1.27 -5.69
CA PRO A 62 3.87 0.09 -5.83
C PRO A 62 3.99 -0.56 -7.22
N SER A 63 4.10 0.26 -8.27
CA SER A 63 4.27 -0.22 -9.64
C SER A 63 5.61 -0.91 -9.88
N GLN A 64 6.70 -0.41 -9.27
CA GLN A 64 8.03 -1.00 -9.39
C GLN A 64 8.10 -2.33 -8.64
N VAL A 65 7.51 -2.41 -7.45
CA VAL A 65 7.42 -3.67 -6.70
C VAL A 65 6.59 -4.70 -7.47
N ALA A 66 5.44 -4.29 -8.01
CA ALA A 66 4.61 -5.16 -8.85
C ALA A 66 5.37 -5.65 -10.09
N TYR A 67 6.13 -4.79 -10.75
CA TYR A 67 7.01 -5.18 -11.85
C TYR A 67 8.04 -6.21 -11.43
N ARG A 68 8.79 -5.97 -10.34
CA ARG A 68 9.81 -6.92 -9.84
C ARG A 68 9.21 -8.29 -9.51
N ARG A 69 8.01 -8.33 -8.92
CA ARG A 69 7.29 -9.58 -8.62
C ARG A 69 6.91 -10.33 -9.90
N MET A 70 6.36 -9.62 -10.88
CA MET A 70 6.02 -10.20 -12.18
C MET A 70 7.28 -10.70 -12.89
N PHE A 71 8.32 -9.87 -12.99
CA PHE A 71 9.61 -10.20 -13.58
C PHE A 71 10.21 -11.49 -12.99
N LYS A 72 10.25 -11.63 -11.65
CA LYS A 72 10.76 -12.85 -11.00
C LYS A 72 9.95 -14.10 -11.35
N ARG A 73 8.62 -14.00 -11.48
CA ARG A 73 7.77 -15.13 -11.89
C ARG A 73 8.05 -15.51 -13.33
N GLU A 74 8.00 -14.54 -14.24
CA GLU A 74 8.24 -14.81 -15.67
C GLU A 74 9.65 -15.32 -15.94
N MET A 75 10.67 -14.80 -15.26
CA MET A 75 12.05 -15.31 -15.43
C MET A 75 12.20 -16.78 -15.06
N LYS A 76 11.39 -17.29 -14.11
CA LYS A 76 11.33 -18.72 -13.78
C LYS A 76 10.62 -19.53 -14.87
N HIS A 77 9.55 -19.00 -15.45
CA HIS A 77 8.78 -19.70 -16.49
C HIS A 77 9.51 -19.73 -17.85
N LEU A 78 10.32 -18.72 -18.15
CA LEU A 78 10.96 -18.57 -19.46
C LEU A 78 12.38 -19.15 -19.50
N GLN A 79 12.69 -20.13 -18.63
CA GLN A 79 14.05 -20.70 -18.49
C GLN A 79 14.63 -21.32 -19.77
N GLY A 80 13.80 -21.73 -20.73
CA GLY A 80 14.25 -22.25 -22.02
C GLY A 80 14.63 -21.19 -23.06
N MET A 81 14.37 -19.90 -22.83
CA MET A 81 14.67 -18.84 -23.79
C MET A 81 16.01 -18.15 -23.52
N PRO A 82 16.68 -17.55 -24.52
CA PRO A 82 17.80 -16.63 -24.29
C PRO A 82 17.39 -15.42 -23.44
N LEU A 83 18.26 -14.96 -22.53
CA LEU A 83 17.98 -13.85 -21.59
C LEU A 83 17.48 -12.57 -22.30
N SER A 84 18.05 -12.23 -23.44
CA SER A 84 17.65 -11.07 -24.25
C SER A 84 16.19 -11.15 -24.71
N LYS A 85 15.74 -12.34 -25.15
CA LYS A 85 14.36 -12.61 -25.53
C LYS A 85 13.43 -12.58 -24.32
N ARG A 86 13.86 -13.11 -23.17
CA ARG A 86 13.08 -13.06 -21.91
C ARG A 86 12.78 -11.62 -21.49
N HIS A 87 13.80 -10.76 -21.44
CA HIS A 87 13.62 -9.36 -21.03
C HIS A 87 12.68 -8.61 -21.97
N LYS A 88 12.79 -8.82 -23.29
CA LYS A 88 11.85 -8.24 -24.28
C LYS A 88 10.42 -8.71 -24.02
N HIS A 89 10.22 -10.02 -23.84
CA HIS A 89 8.90 -10.60 -23.58
C HIS A 89 8.27 -10.01 -22.30
N ILE A 90 9.03 -9.95 -21.21
CA ILE A 90 8.57 -9.42 -19.93
C ILE A 90 8.21 -7.92 -20.04
N LYS A 91 8.99 -7.14 -20.80
CA LYS A 91 8.71 -5.72 -21.05
C LYS A 91 7.39 -5.53 -21.79
N VAL A 92 7.14 -6.32 -22.84
CA VAL A 92 5.88 -6.30 -23.61
C VAL A 92 4.70 -6.70 -22.72
N LYS A 93 4.84 -7.79 -21.94
CA LYS A 93 3.81 -8.26 -21.01
C LYS A 93 3.44 -7.18 -19.98
N TRP A 94 4.44 -6.53 -19.39
CA TRP A 94 4.21 -5.44 -18.44
C TRP A 94 3.49 -4.24 -19.06
N ALA A 95 3.87 -3.85 -20.28
CA ALA A 95 3.22 -2.77 -20.99
C ALA A 95 1.75 -3.08 -21.30
N SER A 96 1.45 -4.32 -21.70
CA SER A 96 0.08 -4.80 -21.92
C SER A 96 -0.76 -4.74 -20.63
N MET A 97 -0.20 -5.25 -19.52
CA MET A 97 -0.88 -5.21 -18.21
C MET A 97 -1.14 -3.77 -17.74
N LYS A 98 -0.20 -2.84 -17.93
CA LYS A 98 -0.42 -1.43 -17.59
C LYS A 98 -1.58 -0.84 -18.39
N LYS A 99 -1.66 -1.13 -19.69
CA LYS A 99 -2.75 -0.66 -20.56
C LYS A 99 -4.12 -1.23 -20.15
N SER A 100 -4.18 -2.50 -19.72
CA SER A 100 -5.44 -3.11 -19.26
C SER A 100 -5.92 -2.53 -17.93
N LEU A 101 -5.00 -2.28 -16.98
CA LEU A 101 -5.27 -1.62 -15.69
C LEU A 101 -5.83 -0.20 -15.86
N THR A 102 -5.30 0.58 -16.81
CA THR A 102 -5.83 1.92 -17.11
C THR A 102 -7.21 1.90 -17.75
N ARG A 103 -7.58 0.82 -18.46
CA ARG A 103 -8.93 0.67 -19.05
C ARG A 103 -10.00 0.23 -18.03
N THR A 104 -9.60 -0.40 -16.93
CA THR A 104 -10.52 -1.00 -15.94
C THR A 104 -10.74 -0.17 -14.68
N ALA A 105 -10.09 1.00 -14.54
CA ALA A 105 -10.39 1.91 -13.43
C ALA A 105 -11.83 2.47 -13.58
N PRO A 106 -12.79 2.06 -12.73
CA PRO A 106 -14.12 2.64 -12.77
C PRO A 106 -13.98 4.10 -12.29
N LYS A 107 -14.40 5.07 -13.11
CA LYS A 107 -14.42 6.50 -12.75
C LYS A 107 -15.35 6.85 -11.59
N THR A 108 -16.01 5.88 -10.98
CA THR A 108 -16.99 6.07 -9.93
C THR A 108 -17.04 4.83 -9.05
N VAL A 109 -16.32 4.86 -7.93
CA VAL A 109 -16.65 4.00 -6.79
C VAL A 109 -17.96 4.55 -6.22
N PRO A 110 -19.09 3.84 -6.25
CA PRO A 110 -20.31 4.32 -5.60
C PRO A 110 -20.04 4.39 -4.09
N SER A 111 -19.79 5.61 -3.61
CA SER A 111 -19.61 5.88 -2.19
C SER A 111 -20.80 5.32 -1.41
N ALA A 112 -20.51 4.47 -0.42
CA ALA A 112 -21.50 3.90 0.50
C ALA A 112 -22.36 4.98 1.19
N LYS A 113 -21.90 6.24 1.24
CA LYS A 113 -22.69 7.39 1.71
C LYS A 113 -23.96 7.68 0.90
N ARG A 114 -24.05 7.23 -0.35
CA ARG A 114 -25.22 7.50 -1.21
C ARG A 114 -26.42 6.60 -0.89
N LYS A 115 -26.23 5.44 -0.24
CA LYS A 115 -27.33 4.58 0.23
C LYS A 115 -28.01 5.12 1.50
N VAL A 116 -27.26 5.74 2.41
CA VAL A 116 -27.81 6.27 3.68
C VAL A 116 -28.77 7.45 3.44
N LYS A 117 -28.55 8.24 2.38
CA LYS A 117 -29.40 9.42 2.06
C LYS A 117 -30.75 9.07 1.43
N ARG A 118 -30.93 7.85 0.89
CA ARG A 118 -32.22 7.40 0.32
C ARG A 118 -33.16 6.86 1.40
N VAL A 119 -32.63 6.18 2.41
CA VAL A 119 -33.43 5.64 3.52
C VAL A 119 -34.03 6.76 4.39
N SER A 120 -33.28 7.84 4.62
CA SER A 120 -33.74 8.96 5.43
C SER A 120 -34.80 9.84 4.76
N LYS A 121 -34.93 9.81 3.43
CA LYS A 121 -36.02 10.51 2.73
C LYS A 121 -37.34 9.72 2.73
N THR A 122 -37.28 8.39 2.72
CA THR A 122 -38.49 7.56 2.76
C THR A 122 -39.09 7.50 4.17
N ALA A 123 -38.26 7.47 5.21
CA ALA A 123 -38.74 7.48 6.60
C ALA A 123 -39.45 8.79 7.02
N ARG A 124 -39.18 9.92 6.36
CA ARG A 124 -39.85 11.20 6.66
C ARG A 124 -41.24 11.31 6.04
N LYS A 125 -41.60 10.48 5.05
CA LYS A 125 -42.93 10.48 4.44
C LYS A 125 -43.94 9.56 5.13
N THR A 126 -43.48 8.59 5.93
CA THR A 126 -44.36 7.69 6.71
C THR A 126 -44.65 8.17 8.13
N ALA A 127 -43.99 9.24 8.60
CA ALA A 127 -44.17 9.80 9.95
C ALA A 127 -45.18 10.97 10.04
N LYS A 128 -45.96 11.24 8.99
CA LYS A 128 -47.17 12.07 9.07
C LYS A 128 -48.39 11.20 8.82
N GLY A 129 -48.76 10.42 9.85
CA GLY A 129 -50.09 9.84 9.94
C GLY A 129 -51.17 10.92 10.12
N PRO A 130 -52.44 10.60 9.84
CA PRO A 130 -53.54 11.55 9.88
C PRO A 130 -53.73 12.05 11.32
N LYS A 131 -53.87 13.38 11.48
CA LYS A 131 -54.45 13.94 12.71
C LYS A 131 -55.93 13.56 12.73
N LYS A 132 -56.39 13.15 13.91
CA LYS A 132 -57.79 12.89 14.27
C LYS A 132 -58.74 13.96 13.73
#